data_AF-A0A928MKI5-F1
#
_entry.id   AF-A0A928MKI5-F1
#
_cell.length_a   1.000
_cell.length_b   1.000
_cell.length_c   1.000
_cell.angle_alpha   90.00
_cell.angle_beta   90.00
_cell.angle_gamma   90.00
#
_symmetry.space_group_name_H-M   'P 1'
#
loop_
_entity.id
_entity.type
_entity.pdbx_description
1 polymer ?
#
loop_
_entity_poly.entity_id
_entity_poly.type
_entity_poly.pdbx_seq_one_letter_code
_entity_poly.pdbx_strand_id
1 'polypeptide(L)'
;MLYYAAGAYLLALNLLLFALMGRDKAAARRGARRTPETTLLALAVLGGSAGGLLGMLLFRHKTRKRAFRIGIPLIFLCHALLAAWFLNLF
;
A
#
# COMPACT_ATOMS: atom_id res chain seq x y z
N MET A 1 22.86 -10.17 3.01
CA MET A 1 22.25 -9.91 4.34
C MET A 1 21.30 -8.72 4.32
N LEU A 2 21.73 -7.51 3.92
CA LEU A 2 20.88 -6.31 3.94
C LEU A 2 19.61 -6.42 3.06
N TYR A 3 19.71 -7.08 1.91
CA TYR A 3 18.60 -7.33 0.97
C TYR A 3 17.49 -8.21 1.58
N TYR A 4 17.81 -9.20 2.42
CA TYR A 4 16.79 -10.03 3.09
C TYR A 4 16.02 -9.22 4.14
N ALA A 5 16.71 -8.36 4.90
CA ALA A 5 16.08 -7.47 5.87
C ALA A 5 15.15 -6.46 5.19
N ALA A 6 15.58 -5.87 4.06
CA ALA A 6 14.76 -4.97 3.25
C ALA A 6 13.52 -5.70 2.68
N GLY A 7 13.68 -6.92 2.18
CA GLY A 7 12.56 -7.75 1.69
C GLY A 7 11.54 -8.06 2.79
N ALA A 8 11.99 -8.45 3.98
CA ALA A 8 11.11 -8.71 5.12
C ALA A 8 10.36 -7.45 5.59
N TYR A 9 11.05 -6.30 5.64
CA TYR A 9 10.45 -5.01 5.97
C TYR A 9 9.35 -4.61 4.97
N LEU A 10 9.63 -4.72 3.66
CA LEU A 10 8.63 -4.46 2.61
C LEU A 10 7.45 -5.41 2.73
N LEU A 11 7.68 -6.70 2.94
CA LEU A 11 6.61 -7.69 3.09
C LEU A 11 5.69 -7.34 4.28
N ALA A 12 6.28 -6.98 5.42
CA ALA A 12 5.54 -6.57 6.60
C ALA A 12 4.68 -5.32 6.36
N LEU A 13 5.22 -4.29 5.70
CA LEU A 13 4.46 -3.08 5.35
C LEU A 13 3.31 -3.36 4.38
N ASN A 14 3.52 -4.24 3.39
CA ASN A 14 2.49 -4.61 2.43
C ASN A 14 1.34 -5.37 3.12
N LEU A 15 1.66 -6.33 4.00
CA LEU A 15 0.65 -7.04 4.80
C LEU A 15 -0.09 -6.10 5.75
N LEU A 16 0.62 -5.19 6.42
CA LEU A 16 0.04 -4.22 7.34
C LEU A 16 -0.94 -3.29 6.61
N LEU A 17 -0.54 -2.72 5.47
CA LEU A 17 -1.40 -1.82 4.71
C LEU A 17 -2.63 -2.56 4.15
N PHE A 18 -2.45 -3.77 3.65
CA PHE A 18 -3.55 -4.61 3.18
C PHE A 18 -4.56 -4.89 4.30
N ALA A 19 -4.09 -5.30 5.49
CA ALA A 19 -4.94 -5.57 6.64
C ALA A 19 -5.68 -4.31 7.13
N LEU A 20 -5.01 -3.15 7.14
CA LEU A 20 -5.64 -1.88 7.50
C LEU A 20 -6.74 -1.47 6.51
N MET A 21 -6.54 -1.64 5.20
CA MET A 21 -7.59 -1.39 4.20
C MET A 21 -8.79 -2.33 4.37
N GLY A 22 -8.53 -3.61 4.68
CA GLY A 22 -9.58 -4.57 5.01
C GLY A 22 -10.35 -4.18 6.27
N ARG A 23 -9.64 -3.77 7.32
CA ARG A 23 -10.23 -3.28 8.57
C ARG A 23 -11.04 -2.01 8.34
N ASP A 24 -10.58 -1.06 7.51
CA ASP A 24 -11.34 0.15 7.17
C ASP A 24 -12.63 -0.20 6.43
N LYS A 25 -12.61 -1.18 5.52
CA LYS A 25 -13.81 -1.69 4.85
C LYS A 25 -14.79 -2.34 5.84
N ALA A 26 -14.30 -3.07 6.83
CA ALA A 26 -15.13 -3.68 7.85
C ALA A 26 -15.69 -2.63 8.84
N ALA A 27 -14.90 -1.61 9.20
CA ALA A 27 -15.32 -0.48 10.02
C ALA A 27 -16.40 0.34 9.30
N ALA A 28 -16.26 0.53 7.98
CA ALA A 28 -17.24 1.16 7.12
C ALA A 28 -18.62 0.48 7.15
N ARG A 29 -18.68 -0.85 7.29
CA ARG A 29 -19.93 -1.61 7.38
C ARG A 29 -20.54 -1.58 8.78
N ARG A 30 -19.72 -1.46 9.82
CA ARG A 30 -20.12 -1.50 11.23
C ARG A 30 -20.36 -0.11 11.84
N GLY A 31 -20.27 0.96 11.06
CA GLY A 31 -20.38 2.34 11.56
C GLY A 31 -19.25 2.74 12.53
N ALA A 32 -18.15 1.98 12.56
CA ALA A 32 -17.04 2.22 13.46
C ALA A 32 -16.08 3.30 12.91
N ARG A 33 -15.17 3.79 13.77
CA ARG A 33 -14.17 4.79 13.40
C ARG A 33 -13.31 4.29 12.22
N ARG A 34 -13.33 5.07 11.13
CA ARG A 34 -12.52 4.82 9.93
C ARG A 34 -11.07 5.25 10.13
N THR A 35 -10.16 4.56 9.46
CA THR A 35 -8.74 4.91 9.43
C THR A 35 -8.56 6.15 8.55
N PRO A 36 -7.79 7.15 9.01
CA PRO A 36 -7.53 8.34 8.22
C PRO A 36 -6.81 8.00 6.91
N GLU A 37 -7.25 8.65 5.83
CA GLU A 37 -6.73 8.45 4.47
C GLU A 37 -5.22 8.72 4.37
N THR A 38 -4.73 9.69 5.14
CA THR A 38 -3.33 10.07 5.23
C THR A 38 -2.45 8.94 5.74
N THR A 39 -2.90 8.17 6.74
CA THR A 39 -2.12 7.03 7.27
C THR A 39 -1.97 5.92 6.25
N LEU A 40 -3.05 5.61 5.51
CA LEU A 40 -3.01 4.58 4.47
C LEU A 40 -2.09 4.99 3.31
N LEU A 41 -2.12 6.27 2.90
CA LEU A 41 -1.22 6.79 1.88
C LEU A 41 0.23 6.85 2.36
N ALA A 42 0.48 7.27 3.61
CA ALA A 42 1.82 7.29 4.19
C ALA A 42 2.44 5.88 4.22
N LEU A 43 1.67 4.87 4.64
CA LEU A 43 2.13 3.47 4.61
C LEU A 43 2.41 2.96 3.19
N ALA A 44 1.64 3.42 2.19
CA ALA A 44 1.92 3.09 0.80
C ALA A 44 3.26 3.71 0.33
N VAL A 45 3.52 4.96 0.69
CA VAL A 45 4.79 5.66 0.40
C VAL A 45 5.98 5.00 1.10
N LEU A 46 5.80 4.52 2.32
CA LEU A 46 6.87 3.85 3.09
C LEU A 46 7.30 2.48 2.54
N GLY A 47 6.54 1.90 1.60
CA GLY A 47 6.86 0.61 0.97
C GLY A 47 5.70 -0.38 0.92
N GLY A 48 4.52 -0.04 1.47
CA GLY A 48 3.32 -0.87 1.44
C GLY A 48 2.51 -0.81 0.13
N SER A 49 3.03 -0.16 -0.91
CA SER A 49 2.29 0.18 -2.13
C SER A 49 1.65 -1.02 -2.84
N ALA A 50 2.31 -2.18 -2.88
CA ALA A 50 1.78 -3.39 -3.52
C ALA A 50 0.58 -3.97 -2.75
N GLY A 51 0.66 -4.02 -1.42
CA GLY A 51 -0.41 -4.44 -0.51
C GLY A 51 -1.56 -3.44 -0.50
N GLY A 52 -1.27 -2.15 -0.65
CA GLY A 52 -2.27 -1.10 -0.87
C GLY A 52 -3.01 -1.27 -2.20
N LEU A 53 -2.29 -1.60 -3.28
CA LEU A 53 -2.88 -1.83 -4.60
C LEU A 53 -3.76 -3.10 -4.60
N LEU A 54 -3.27 -4.18 -4.00
CA LEU A 54 -4.06 -5.41 -3.76
C LEU A 54 -5.29 -5.13 -2.89
N GLY A 55 -5.15 -4.37 -1.81
CA GLY A 55 -6.26 -3.99 -0.93
C GLY A 55 -7.32 -3.16 -1.66
N MET A 56 -6.90 -2.25 -2.53
CA MET A 56 -7.80 -1.48 -3.40
C MET A 56 -8.58 -2.37 -4.36
N LEU A 57 -7.91 -3.32 -5.02
CA LEU A 57 -8.53 -4.25 -5.98
C LEU A 57 -9.50 -5.22 -5.30
N LEU A 58 -9.08 -5.87 -4.21
CA LEU A 58 -9.87 -6.87 -3.49
C LEU A 58 -11.06 -6.27 -2.75
N PHE A 59 -10.86 -5.19 -2.00
CA PHE A 59 -11.92 -4.59 -1.18
C PHE A 59 -12.74 -3.53 -1.94
N ARG A 60 -12.38 -3.25 -3.21
CA ARG A 60 -12.90 -2.11 -4.00
C ARG A 60 -12.91 -0.84 -3.15
N HIS A 61 -11.81 -0.62 -2.44
CA HIS A 61 -11.72 0.37 -1.38
C HIS A 61 -11.38 1.74 -1.97
N LYS A 62 -12.24 2.74 -1.73
CA LYS A 62 -12.04 4.16 -2.09
C LYS A 62 -11.54 4.42 -3.53
N THR A 63 -12.02 3.63 -4.50
CA THR A 63 -11.68 3.79 -5.93
C THR A 63 -12.20 5.10 -6.55
N ARG A 64 -13.12 5.81 -5.88
CA ARG A 64 -13.65 7.11 -6.31
C ARG A 64 -12.82 8.31 -5.81
N LYS A 65 -11.97 8.12 -4.80
CA LYS A 65 -11.09 9.19 -4.27
C LYS A 65 -9.86 9.30 -5.15
N ARG A 66 -9.65 10.47 -5.77
CA ARG A 66 -8.50 10.73 -6.68
C ARG A 66 -7.16 10.41 -6.01
N ALA A 67 -7.00 10.75 -4.73
CA ALA A 67 -5.80 10.47 -3.95
C ALA A 67 -5.45 8.97 -3.89
N PHE A 68 -6.42 8.08 -3.74
CA PHE A 68 -6.16 6.63 -3.76
C PHE A 68 -6.06 6.08 -5.17
N ARG A 69 -6.98 6.49 -6.05
CA ARG A 69 -7.05 6.00 -7.44
C ARG A 69 -5.78 6.30 -8.23
N ILE A 70 -5.17 7.46 -8.01
CA ILE A 70 -3.95 7.87 -8.71
C ILE A 70 -2.73 7.66 -7.83
N GLY A 71 -2.81 8.01 -6.54
CA GLY A 71 -1.66 7.96 -5.64
C GLY A 71 -1.13 6.55 -5.43
N ILE A 72 -1.97 5.56 -5.13
CA ILE A 72 -1.49 4.18 -4.85
C ILE A 72 -0.83 3.55 -6.09
N PRO A 73 -1.42 3.59 -7.30
CA PRO A 73 -0.74 3.11 -8.51
C PRO A 73 0.52 3.88 -8.87
N LEU A 74 0.53 5.21 -8.69
CA LEU A 74 1.71 6.03 -8.97
C LEU A 74 2.86 5.68 -8.02
N ILE A 75 2.59 5.57 -6.71
CA ILE A 75 3.59 5.17 -5.71
C ILE A 75 4.11 3.75 -5.98
N PHE A 76 3.23 2.83 -6.39
CA PHE A 76 3.64 1.49 -6.80
C PHE A 76 4.55 1.53 -8.03
N LEU A 77 4.20 2.31 -9.05
CA LEU A 77 5.01 2.48 -10.24
C LEU A 77 6.38 3.07 -9.92
N CYS A 78 6.46 4.11 -9.07
CA CYS A 78 7.73 4.66 -8.62
C CYS A 78 8.60 3.61 -7.90
N HIS A 79 8.01 2.80 -7.01
CA HIS A 79 8.74 1.71 -6.35
C HIS A 79 9.21 0.64 -7.35
N ALA A 80 8.38 0.27 -8.32
CA ALA A 80 8.73 -0.71 -9.34
C ALA A 80 9.87 -0.22 -10.24
N LEU A 81 9.84 1.04 -10.66
CA LEU A 81 10.92 1.66 -11.45
C LEU A 81 12.22 1.73 -10.66
N LEU A 82 12.14 2.10 -9.37
CA LEU A 82 13.31 2.18 -8.50
C LEU A 82 13.93 0.80 -8.25
N ALA A 83 13.09 -0.23 -8.07
CA ALA A 83 13.53 -1.62 -7.98
C ALA A 83 14.15 -2.12 -9.29
N ALA A 84 13.56 -1.81 -10.45
CA ALA A 84 14.09 -2.17 -11.76
C ALA A 84 15.44 -1.50 -12.04
N TRP A 85 15.57 -0.20 -11.72
CA TRP A 85 16.83 0.52 -11.83
C TRP A 85 17.91 -0.09 -10.94
N PHE A 86 17.58 -0.42 -9.68
CA PHE A 86 18.51 -1.05 -8.75
C PHE A 86 18.97 -2.43 -9.24
N LEU A 87 18.06 -3.23 -9.81
CA LEU A 87 18.38 -4.55 -10.37
C LEU A 87 19.22 -4.46 -11.66
N ASN A 88 19.08 -3.41 -12.45
CA ASN A 88 19.86 -3.22 -13.68
C ASN A 88 21.27 -2.66 -13.42
N LEU A 89 21.46 -2.02 -12.27
CA LEU A 89 22.75 -1.44 -11.85
C LEU A 89 23.74 -2.51 -11.34
N PHE A 90 23.26 -3.71 -11.03
CA PHE A 90 24.06 -4.88 -10.61
C PHE A 90 24.19 -5.89 -11.76
#